data_AF-A0A381Z2M6-F1
#
_entry.id   AF-A0A381Z2M6-F1
#
_cell.length_a   1.000
_cell.length_b   1.000
_cell.length_c   1.000
_cell.angle_alpha   90.00
_cell.angle_beta   90.00
_cell.angle_gamma   90.00
#
_symmetry.space_group_name_H-M   'P 1'
#
loop_
_entity.id
_entity.type
_entity.pdbx_description
1 polymer ?
#
loop_
_entity_poly.entity_id
_entity_poly.type
_entity_poly.pdbx_seq_one_letter_code
_entity_poly.pdbx_strand_id
1 'polypeptide(L)'
;MKGTVFIALGFVVLSAVSEARATQFAVEVVSYEPGSGFATDWNSGVGFTNRDAIIGAPARSTPGKWGGPITPFSPPYLSDQILSIGRGGEVTLKFSKPIRDEPFNPFGLDFIVFGGAGFMVTNGDFSGGGITDGTLFGQAEGETRVSVSTDGDAWFLLNPELAPVLDAYFPTDGGGDFSLPVNPVLAKGDFAEGGLEKFTELYAGSGGGSGYDIAWAIDTDNKPVALGQVQFLRFEVLSGKAEIDAVSDTRPQTENLAWDFEAFSSDPMANGWAVHGDESLFKWNAESGALALTWDSEKPNSYFYRPLGLTLTEGDHFAFTFDIVFNQVKAGYLDGQP
;
A
#
# COMPACT_ATOMS: atom_id res chain seq x y z
N MET A 1 61.80 16.80 -25.64
CA MET A 1 60.50 17.26 -25.13
C MET A 1 59.94 16.14 -24.27
N LYS A 2 59.73 16.38 -22.96
CA LYS A 2 59.20 15.38 -22.02
C LYS A 2 57.68 15.41 -22.11
N GLY A 3 57.06 14.33 -22.59
CA GLY A 3 55.61 14.20 -22.67
C GLY A 3 55.05 13.76 -21.32
N THR A 4 54.30 14.66 -20.67
CA THR A 4 53.55 14.34 -19.45
C THR A 4 52.26 13.64 -19.85
N VAL A 5 52.10 12.38 -19.43
CA VAL A 5 50.85 11.62 -19.58
C VAL A 5 49.95 11.96 -18.40
N PHE A 6 48.78 12.55 -18.68
CA PHE A 6 47.72 12.72 -17.69
C PHE A 6 46.86 11.45 -17.69
N ILE A 7 46.86 10.71 -16.59
CA ILE A 7 45.87 9.64 -16.34
C ILE A 7 44.65 10.32 -15.71
N ALA A 8 43.58 10.44 -16.49
CA ALA A 8 42.28 10.85 -15.99
C ALA A 8 41.64 9.66 -15.28
N LEU A 9 41.50 9.75 -13.96
CA LEU A 9 40.76 8.78 -13.16
C LEU A 9 39.27 9.12 -13.28
N GLY A 10 38.55 8.41 -14.15
CA GLY A 10 37.10 8.53 -14.26
C GLY A 10 36.43 7.88 -13.05
N PHE A 11 35.88 8.68 -12.15
CA PHE A 11 34.94 8.20 -11.14
C PHE A 11 33.62 7.89 -11.84
N VAL A 12 33.37 6.60 -12.10
CA VAL A 12 32.00 6.13 -12.37
C VAL A 12 31.29 6.14 -11.02
N VAL A 13 30.44 7.15 -10.82
CA VAL A 13 29.43 7.11 -9.75
C VAL A 13 28.47 6.01 -10.17
N LEU A 14 28.68 4.79 -9.67
CA LEU A 14 27.61 3.78 -9.69
C LEU A 14 26.45 4.40 -8.92
N SER A 15 25.38 4.72 -9.64
CA SER A 15 24.09 5.05 -9.05
C SER A 15 23.78 4.00 -8.01
N ALA A 16 23.64 4.42 -6.75
CA ALA A 16 23.15 3.54 -5.71
C ALA A 16 21.81 3.00 -6.22
N VAL A 17 21.77 1.69 -6.49
CA VAL A 17 20.50 0.98 -6.61
C VAL A 17 19.89 1.12 -5.23
N SER A 18 18.92 2.03 -5.06
CA SER A 18 18.14 2.03 -3.83
C SER A 18 17.41 0.69 -3.84
N GLU A 19 17.79 -0.22 -2.95
CA GLU A 19 16.95 -1.36 -2.65
C GLU A 19 15.60 -0.78 -2.20
N ALA A 20 14.60 -0.86 -3.07
CA ALA A 20 13.23 -0.51 -2.72
C ALA A 20 12.84 -1.46 -1.59
N ARG A 21 12.71 -0.93 -0.37
CA ARG A 21 12.13 -1.70 0.72
C ARG A 21 10.75 -2.16 0.24
N ALA A 22 10.46 -3.44 0.45
CA ALA A 22 9.11 -3.95 0.28
C ALA A 22 8.21 -3.23 1.30
N THR A 23 7.47 -2.25 0.83
CA THR A 23 6.51 -1.49 1.62
C THR A 23 5.12 -1.82 1.15
N GLN A 24 4.16 -1.88 2.07
CA GLN A 24 2.73 -2.01 1.75
C GLN A 24 2.15 -0.76 1.08
N PHE A 25 2.98 0.17 0.60
CA PHE A 25 2.55 1.48 0.10
C PHE A 25 3.12 1.73 -1.28
N ALA A 26 2.49 2.64 -2.02
CA ALA A 26 3.04 3.13 -3.28
C ALA A 26 4.45 3.71 -3.07
N VAL A 27 5.37 3.38 -3.97
CA VAL A 27 6.79 3.75 -3.88
C VAL A 27 7.21 4.75 -4.95
N GLU A 28 6.37 4.95 -5.97
CA GLU A 28 6.67 5.82 -7.10
C GLU A 28 5.38 6.43 -7.68
N VAL A 29 5.42 7.73 -7.96
CA VAL A 29 4.47 8.40 -8.84
C VAL A 29 5.04 8.31 -10.25
N VAL A 30 4.44 7.52 -11.13
CA VAL A 30 4.91 7.31 -12.51
C VAL A 30 4.58 8.52 -13.37
N SER A 31 3.32 8.96 -13.33
CA SER A 31 2.83 10.16 -14.02
C SER A 31 1.89 10.95 -13.11
N TYR A 32 1.83 12.26 -13.32
CA TYR A 32 0.88 13.13 -12.65
C TYR A 32 0.56 14.32 -13.54
N GLU A 33 -0.72 14.49 -13.82
CA GLU A 33 -1.28 15.65 -14.49
C GLU A 33 -2.30 16.30 -13.54
N PRO A 34 -2.05 17.52 -13.02
CA PRO A 34 -2.87 18.10 -11.96
C PRO A 34 -4.31 18.44 -12.39
N GLY A 35 -4.57 18.55 -13.70
CA GLY A 35 -5.85 19.02 -14.21
C GLY A 35 -6.16 20.47 -13.82
N SER A 36 -7.44 20.81 -13.73
CA SER A 36 -7.91 22.15 -13.37
C SER A 36 -8.76 22.14 -12.10
N GLY A 37 -8.61 23.15 -11.24
CA GLY A 37 -9.38 23.24 -10.00
C GLY A 37 -8.86 22.36 -8.85
N PHE A 38 -7.61 21.89 -8.93
CA PHE A 38 -6.92 21.26 -7.81
C PHE A 38 -6.78 22.23 -6.62
N ALA A 39 -6.62 21.67 -5.41
CA ALA A 39 -6.55 22.44 -4.17
C ALA A 39 -5.27 23.29 -4.08
N THR A 40 -5.40 24.46 -3.45
CA THR A 40 -4.28 25.35 -3.16
C THR A 40 -4.31 25.73 -1.69
N ASP A 41 -3.14 25.85 -1.07
CA ASP A 41 -3.01 26.38 0.27
C ASP A 41 -3.66 27.76 0.37
N TRP A 42 -4.56 27.94 1.32
CA TRP A 42 -5.35 29.16 1.45
C TRP A 42 -4.48 30.41 1.65
N ASN A 43 -3.37 30.27 2.36
CA ASN A 43 -2.54 31.42 2.75
C ASN A 43 -1.50 31.79 1.68
N SER A 44 -0.85 30.80 1.09
CA SER A 44 0.24 30.99 0.12
C SER A 44 -0.21 30.89 -1.34
N GLY A 45 -1.38 30.29 -1.60
CA GLY A 45 -1.86 29.99 -2.95
C GLY A 45 -1.08 28.87 -3.66
N VAL A 46 -0.15 28.21 -2.97
CA VAL A 46 0.64 27.11 -3.53
C VAL A 46 -0.26 25.90 -3.75
N GLY A 47 -0.19 25.30 -4.94
CA GLY A 47 -0.96 24.11 -5.29
C GLY A 47 -0.54 22.88 -4.50
N PHE A 48 -1.49 22.00 -4.19
CA PHE A 48 -1.25 20.69 -3.58
C PHE A 48 -0.82 19.72 -4.69
N THR A 49 0.29 20.03 -5.34
CA THR A 49 0.78 19.35 -6.55
C THR A 49 2.14 18.69 -6.32
N ASN A 50 2.54 18.52 -5.05
CA ASN A 50 3.78 17.83 -4.70
C ASN A 50 3.60 16.33 -4.83
N ARG A 51 4.19 15.74 -5.87
CA ARG A 51 4.07 14.29 -6.16
C ARG A 51 4.59 13.41 -5.03
N ASP A 52 5.60 13.87 -4.30
CA ASP A 52 6.21 13.07 -3.24
C ASP A 52 5.34 12.99 -1.98
N ALA A 53 4.27 13.80 -1.91
CA ALA A 53 3.35 13.83 -0.77
C ALA A 53 2.59 12.49 -0.57
N ILE A 54 2.43 11.71 -1.64
CA ILE A 54 1.62 10.47 -1.63
C ILE A 54 2.42 9.19 -1.74
N ILE A 55 3.73 9.27 -1.51
CA ILE A 55 4.63 8.12 -1.47
C ILE A 55 4.88 7.68 -0.04
N GLY A 56 4.76 6.37 0.21
CA GLY A 56 4.91 5.81 1.55
C GLY A 56 3.60 5.83 2.34
N ALA A 57 3.74 5.86 3.67
CA ALA A 57 2.61 5.70 4.57
C ALA A 57 1.74 6.98 4.63
N PRO A 58 0.41 6.83 4.83
CA PRO A 58 -0.46 7.95 5.19
C PRO A 58 0.08 8.77 6.37
N ALA A 59 -0.27 10.06 6.40
CA ALA A 59 0.14 10.95 7.46
C ALA A 59 -0.40 10.48 8.83
N ARG A 60 0.49 10.36 9.83
CA ARG A 60 0.09 10.08 11.22
C ARG A 60 -0.11 11.33 12.07
N SER A 61 0.52 12.43 11.67
CA SER A 61 0.35 13.74 12.31
C SER A 61 0.64 14.85 11.32
N THR A 62 0.01 16.00 11.57
CA THR A 62 0.33 17.25 10.88
C THR A 62 1.34 18.05 11.70
N PRO A 63 2.45 18.51 11.13
CA PRO A 63 3.42 19.36 11.82
C PRO A 63 2.92 20.80 12.01
N GLY A 64 3.63 21.54 12.87
CA GLY A 64 3.43 22.98 13.06
C GLY A 64 2.56 23.35 14.26
N LYS A 65 2.36 24.66 14.46
CA LYS A 65 1.67 25.23 15.63
C LYS A 65 0.23 24.75 15.79
N TRP A 66 -0.44 24.52 14.66
CA TRP A 66 -1.82 24.05 14.58
C TRP A 66 -1.88 22.58 14.13
N GLY A 67 -0.75 21.88 14.24
CA GLY A 67 -0.62 20.47 13.95
C GLY A 67 -1.12 19.59 15.10
N GLY A 68 -1.08 18.29 14.89
CA GLY A 68 -1.58 17.30 15.84
C GLY A 68 -1.68 15.92 15.19
N PRO A 69 -2.13 14.90 15.94
CA PRO A 69 -2.44 13.58 15.37
C PRO A 69 -3.47 13.70 14.25
N ILE A 70 -3.29 12.91 13.18
CA ILE A 70 -4.35 12.69 12.20
C ILE A 70 -5.41 11.82 12.85
N THR A 71 -6.66 12.29 12.82
CA THR A 71 -7.82 11.55 13.34
C THR A 71 -8.98 11.74 12.38
N PRO A 72 -10.06 10.93 12.49
CA PRO A 72 -11.22 11.11 11.64
C PRO A 72 -11.89 12.50 11.73
N PHE A 73 -11.61 13.30 12.79
CA PHE A 73 -12.06 14.69 12.92
C PHE A 73 -11.04 15.74 12.48
N SER A 74 -9.77 15.35 12.29
CA SER A 74 -8.65 16.24 11.97
C SER A 74 -7.79 15.59 10.88
N PRO A 75 -8.23 15.64 9.61
CA PRO A 75 -7.53 15.02 8.49
C PRO A 75 -6.23 15.77 8.15
N PRO A 76 -5.33 15.16 7.33
CA PRO A 76 -4.18 15.87 6.79
C PRO A 76 -4.64 17.08 5.96
N TYR A 77 -3.81 18.12 5.87
CA TYR A 77 -4.19 19.35 5.18
C TYR A 77 -3.03 20.11 4.54
N LEU A 78 -1.79 19.62 4.70
CA LEU A 78 -0.62 20.29 4.13
C LEU A 78 -0.31 19.76 2.73
N SER A 79 0.30 20.61 1.91
CA SER A 79 0.73 20.26 0.54
C SER A 79 1.83 19.21 0.48
N ASP A 80 2.46 18.85 1.60
CA ASP A 80 3.42 17.76 1.73
C ASP A 80 2.80 16.47 2.31
N GLN A 81 1.51 16.50 2.64
CA GLN A 81 0.72 15.34 3.07
C GLN A 81 -0.32 14.93 2.03
N ILE A 82 -0.76 15.83 1.15
CA ILE A 82 -1.83 15.58 0.18
C ILE A 82 -1.42 15.98 -1.22
N LEU A 83 -1.73 15.12 -2.19
CA LEU A 83 -1.78 15.47 -3.61
C LEU A 83 -3.23 15.69 -4.05
N SER A 84 -3.49 16.82 -4.69
CA SER A 84 -4.80 17.14 -5.25
C SER A 84 -4.82 16.94 -6.76
N ILE A 85 -5.88 16.32 -7.25
CA ILE A 85 -6.15 16.11 -8.67
C ILE A 85 -7.43 16.87 -9.00
N GLY A 86 -7.33 17.83 -9.90
CA GLY A 86 -8.47 18.57 -10.40
C GLY A 86 -9.10 17.90 -11.63
N ARG A 87 -10.23 18.46 -12.08
CA ARG A 87 -10.94 18.04 -13.29
C ARG A 87 -10.00 17.90 -14.49
N GLY A 88 -10.08 16.73 -15.13
CA GLY A 88 -9.28 16.33 -16.28
C GLY A 88 -7.85 15.92 -15.93
N GLY A 89 -7.52 15.83 -14.63
CA GLY A 89 -6.23 15.38 -14.13
C GLY A 89 -6.21 13.89 -13.81
N GLU A 90 -4.99 13.37 -13.67
CA GLU A 90 -4.74 11.98 -13.28
C GLU A 90 -3.44 11.86 -12.48
N VAL A 91 -3.32 10.78 -11.70
CA VAL A 91 -2.03 10.32 -11.16
C VAL A 91 -1.91 8.82 -11.35
N THR A 92 -0.73 8.35 -11.76
CA THR A 92 -0.40 6.93 -11.81
C THR A 92 0.64 6.61 -10.73
N LEU A 93 0.31 5.64 -9.88
CA LEU A 93 1.17 5.12 -8.83
C LEU A 93 1.69 3.74 -9.19
N LYS A 94 2.86 3.40 -8.64
CA LYS A 94 3.46 2.07 -8.73
C LYS A 94 3.88 1.58 -7.34
N PHE A 95 3.67 0.29 -7.12
CA PHE A 95 4.12 -0.41 -5.91
C PHE A 95 5.41 -1.21 -6.16
N SER A 96 6.23 -1.36 -5.12
CA SER A 96 7.44 -2.19 -5.21
C SER A 96 7.10 -3.68 -5.31
N LYS A 97 6.02 -4.11 -4.63
CA LYS A 97 5.41 -5.42 -4.76
C LYS A 97 4.03 -5.30 -5.42
N PRO A 98 3.61 -6.24 -6.28
CA PRO A 98 2.24 -6.26 -6.77
C PRO A 98 1.24 -6.38 -5.63
N ILE A 99 0.16 -5.60 -5.69
CA ILE A 99 -1.08 -5.82 -4.93
C ILE A 99 -1.72 -7.09 -5.46
N ARG A 100 -2.19 -7.97 -4.58
CA ARG A 100 -2.74 -9.27 -4.94
C ARG A 100 -4.20 -9.39 -4.54
N ASP A 101 -4.97 -10.06 -5.39
CA ASP A 101 -6.29 -10.56 -5.06
C ASP A 101 -6.10 -11.80 -4.16
N GLU A 102 -6.09 -11.57 -2.85
CA GLU A 102 -5.88 -12.62 -1.85
C GLU A 102 -7.22 -12.98 -1.18
N PRO A 103 -7.62 -14.26 -1.13
CA PRO A 103 -8.90 -14.68 -0.53
C PRO A 103 -9.10 -14.30 0.94
N PHE A 104 -8.02 -13.96 1.65
CA PHE A 104 -8.03 -13.56 3.05
C PHE A 104 -7.88 -12.05 3.25
N ASN A 105 -7.89 -11.26 2.18
CA ASN A 105 -8.03 -9.81 2.30
C ASN A 105 -9.36 -9.48 3.00
N PRO A 106 -9.33 -8.69 4.08
CA PRO A 106 -10.56 -8.32 4.79
C PRO A 106 -11.60 -7.73 3.84
N PHE A 107 -12.80 -8.29 3.93
CA PHE A 107 -13.94 -7.89 3.10
C PHE A 107 -13.71 -8.08 1.59
N GLY A 108 -12.65 -8.80 1.19
CA GLY A 108 -12.26 -8.99 -0.22
C GLY A 108 -11.62 -7.75 -0.86
N LEU A 109 -11.12 -6.78 -0.07
CA LEU A 109 -10.56 -5.53 -0.59
C LEU A 109 -9.03 -5.60 -0.63
N ASP A 110 -8.43 -5.33 -1.78
CA ASP A 110 -6.99 -5.54 -2.03
C ASP A 110 -6.12 -4.30 -1.82
N PHE A 111 -6.69 -3.10 -1.90
CA PHE A 111 -5.94 -1.87 -1.62
C PHE A 111 -6.83 -0.79 -1.01
N ILE A 112 -6.20 0.19 -0.36
CA ILE A 112 -6.87 1.26 0.37
C ILE A 112 -6.34 2.61 -0.08
N VAL A 113 -7.26 3.52 -0.40
CA VAL A 113 -6.93 4.93 -0.73
C VAL A 113 -7.32 5.82 0.45
N PHE A 114 -6.34 6.56 0.95
CA PHE A 114 -6.50 7.54 2.03
C PHE A 114 -6.55 8.94 1.42
N GLY A 115 -7.44 9.79 1.92
CA GLY A 115 -7.64 11.14 1.40
C GLY A 115 -7.71 12.21 2.48
N GLY A 116 -8.20 13.38 2.11
CA GLY A 116 -8.24 14.59 2.94
C GLY A 116 -9.57 14.82 3.67
N ALA A 117 -10.55 13.93 3.51
CA ALA A 117 -11.86 14.09 4.13
C ALA A 117 -11.84 13.88 5.66
N GLY A 118 -12.72 14.59 6.36
CA GLY A 118 -12.93 14.47 7.80
C GLY A 118 -14.40 14.50 8.20
N PHE A 119 -14.76 13.91 9.33
CA PHE A 119 -16.10 13.99 9.90
C PHE A 119 -16.39 15.41 10.40
N MET A 120 -17.55 15.95 10.06
CA MET A 120 -18.01 17.23 10.59
C MET A 120 -18.36 17.07 12.08
N VAL A 121 -17.82 17.96 12.91
CA VAL A 121 -18.17 18.08 14.33
C VAL A 121 -19.49 18.87 14.45
N THR A 122 -20.49 18.28 15.11
CA THR A 122 -21.85 18.86 15.20
C THR A 122 -22.16 19.52 16.55
N ASN A 123 -21.41 19.20 17.61
CA ASN A 123 -21.57 19.79 18.96
C ASN A 123 -20.64 20.99 19.22
N GLY A 124 -19.77 21.35 18.26
CA GLY A 124 -18.80 22.44 18.39
C GLY A 124 -17.61 22.17 19.30
N ASP A 125 -17.40 20.93 19.75
CA ASP A 125 -16.24 20.55 20.56
C ASP A 125 -15.06 20.09 19.69
N PHE A 126 -14.10 20.99 19.49
CA PHE A 126 -12.87 20.72 18.74
C PHE A 126 -11.68 20.32 19.65
N SER A 127 -11.93 20.08 20.94
CA SER A 127 -10.89 19.74 21.93
C SER A 127 -10.65 18.23 22.09
N GLY A 128 -11.28 17.41 21.24
CA GLY A 128 -11.21 15.95 21.26
C GLY A 128 -12.52 15.25 21.68
N GLY A 129 -13.51 16.00 22.18
CA GLY A 129 -14.85 15.50 22.54
C GLY A 129 -15.91 15.72 21.45
N GLY A 130 -15.48 15.97 20.21
CA GLY A 130 -16.36 16.18 19.08
C GLY A 130 -17.23 14.95 18.79
N ILE A 131 -18.47 15.20 18.38
CA ILE A 131 -19.36 14.17 17.83
C ILE A 131 -19.78 14.53 16.41
N THR A 132 -20.21 13.55 15.61
CA THR A 132 -20.65 13.75 14.23
C THR A 132 -22.07 13.26 13.97
N ASP A 133 -22.68 13.68 12.86
CA ASP A 133 -23.85 13.02 12.26
C ASP A 133 -23.46 12.08 11.09
N GLY A 134 -22.16 11.87 10.90
CA GLY A 134 -21.55 11.09 9.80
C GLY A 134 -21.34 11.89 8.52
N THR A 135 -21.66 13.19 8.48
CA THR A 135 -21.31 14.02 7.31
C THR A 135 -19.81 14.29 7.23
N LEU A 136 -19.30 14.37 6.01
CA LEU A 136 -17.91 14.69 5.74
C LEU A 136 -17.74 16.13 5.24
N PHE A 137 -16.61 16.73 5.59
CA PHE A 137 -16.03 17.86 4.87
C PHE A 137 -14.79 17.38 4.11
N GLY A 138 -14.37 18.12 3.08
CA GLY A 138 -13.12 17.83 2.34
C GLY A 138 -13.18 16.68 1.33
N GLN A 139 -14.22 15.83 1.39
CA GLN A 139 -14.42 14.72 0.45
C GLN A 139 -14.36 15.15 -1.02
N ALA A 140 -13.98 14.21 -1.89
CA ALA A 140 -13.96 14.47 -3.33
C ALA A 140 -15.35 14.87 -3.82
N GLU A 141 -15.37 15.85 -4.72
CA GLU A 141 -16.57 16.28 -5.42
C GLU A 141 -16.48 15.80 -6.87
N GLY A 142 -17.59 15.31 -7.40
CA GLY A 142 -17.70 14.92 -8.79
C GLY A 142 -17.42 13.45 -9.07
N GLU A 143 -16.99 13.19 -10.30
CA GLU A 143 -16.83 11.84 -10.84
C GLU A 143 -15.35 11.47 -10.95
N THR A 144 -15.00 10.29 -10.43
CA THR A 144 -13.64 9.75 -10.46
C THR A 144 -13.61 8.40 -11.17
N ARG A 145 -12.44 8.00 -11.65
CA ARG A 145 -12.18 6.64 -12.15
C ARG A 145 -10.92 6.08 -11.53
N VAL A 146 -10.93 4.77 -11.31
CA VAL A 146 -9.76 4.02 -10.87
C VAL A 146 -9.49 2.95 -11.89
N SER A 147 -8.28 2.94 -12.45
CA SER A 147 -7.82 1.91 -13.37
C SER A 147 -6.60 1.21 -12.78
N VAL A 148 -6.45 -0.08 -13.08
CA VAL A 148 -5.36 -0.91 -12.57
C VAL A 148 -4.60 -1.58 -13.71
N SER A 149 -3.32 -1.88 -13.47
CA SER A 149 -2.47 -2.53 -14.46
C SER A 149 -1.38 -3.38 -13.80
N THR A 150 -1.07 -4.51 -14.42
CA THR A 150 0.04 -5.39 -14.01
C THR A 150 1.39 -4.89 -14.53
N ASP A 151 1.42 -4.26 -15.72
CA ASP A 151 2.64 -3.94 -16.47
C ASP A 151 2.85 -2.44 -16.74
N GLY A 152 1.83 -1.61 -16.52
CA GLY A 152 1.84 -0.18 -16.83
C GLY A 152 1.40 0.15 -18.26
N ASP A 153 1.15 -0.86 -19.10
CA ASP A 153 0.79 -0.72 -20.51
C ASP A 153 -0.69 -1.07 -20.75
N ALA A 154 -1.16 -2.22 -20.24
CA ALA A 154 -2.55 -2.65 -20.34
C ALA A 154 -3.34 -2.20 -19.11
N TRP A 155 -4.38 -1.39 -19.32
CA TRP A 155 -5.16 -0.78 -18.25
C TRP A 155 -6.59 -1.29 -18.24
N PHE A 156 -7.08 -1.63 -17.04
CA PHE A 156 -8.44 -2.08 -16.81
C PHE A 156 -9.14 -1.14 -15.83
N LEU A 157 -10.31 -0.64 -16.20
CA LEU A 157 -11.14 0.20 -15.34
C LEU A 157 -11.72 -0.67 -14.23
N LEU A 158 -11.73 -0.21 -12.98
CA LEU A 158 -12.54 -0.82 -11.93
C LEU A 158 -13.99 -0.36 -12.13
N ASN A 159 -14.93 -1.31 -12.11
CA ASN A 159 -16.35 -1.05 -12.36
C ASN A 159 -16.87 0.08 -11.45
N PRO A 160 -17.29 1.24 -11.99
CA PRO A 160 -17.76 2.38 -11.20
C PRO A 160 -19.05 2.11 -10.41
N GLU A 161 -19.77 1.03 -10.70
CA GLU A 161 -20.92 0.59 -9.89
C GLU A 161 -20.51 -0.09 -8.58
N LEU A 162 -19.25 -0.55 -8.47
CA LEU A 162 -18.70 -1.23 -7.31
C LEU A 162 -17.63 -0.39 -6.61
N ALA A 163 -16.74 0.23 -7.39
CA ALA A 163 -15.66 1.04 -6.87
C ALA A 163 -16.19 2.32 -6.21
N PRO A 164 -15.79 2.63 -4.96
CA PRO A 164 -16.18 3.88 -4.33
C PRO A 164 -15.57 5.08 -5.09
N VAL A 165 -16.17 6.26 -4.89
CA VAL A 165 -15.54 7.52 -5.32
C VAL A 165 -14.25 7.70 -4.51
N LEU A 166 -13.23 8.34 -5.09
CA LEU A 166 -12.00 8.65 -4.35
C LEU A 166 -12.32 9.53 -3.15
N ASP A 167 -11.66 9.31 -2.01
CA ASP A 167 -11.85 10.12 -0.80
C ASP A 167 -13.34 10.24 -0.38
N ALA A 168 -14.12 9.17 -0.55
CA ALA A 168 -15.57 9.19 -0.38
C ALA A 168 -16.03 8.91 1.06
N TYR A 169 -15.35 8.03 1.78
CA TYR A 169 -15.71 7.71 3.16
C TYR A 169 -14.56 7.07 3.94
N PHE A 170 -14.76 6.98 5.27
CA PHE A 170 -13.80 6.56 6.28
C PHE A 170 -12.55 7.47 6.38
N PRO A 171 -12.70 8.71 6.89
CA PRO A 171 -11.57 9.59 7.19
C PRO A 171 -10.40 8.88 7.90
N THR A 172 -9.18 9.25 7.52
CA THR A 172 -7.95 8.63 8.02
C THR A 172 -7.83 8.74 9.54
N ASP A 173 -7.54 7.61 10.19
CA ASP A 173 -7.07 7.55 11.57
C ASP A 173 -5.56 7.25 11.57
N GLY A 174 -4.77 8.28 11.88
CA GLY A 174 -3.31 8.19 11.90
C GLY A 174 -2.76 7.24 12.97
N GLY A 175 -3.59 6.78 13.92
CA GLY A 175 -3.25 5.78 14.92
C GLY A 175 -3.45 4.32 14.47
N GLY A 176 -4.18 4.09 13.38
CA GLY A 176 -4.56 2.75 12.94
C GLY A 176 -3.52 2.02 12.08
N ASP A 177 -3.89 0.80 11.69
CA ASP A 177 -3.21 -0.04 10.71
C ASP A 177 -3.67 0.33 9.29
N PHE A 178 -2.75 0.90 8.51
CA PHE A 178 -3.01 1.31 7.13
C PHE A 178 -3.07 0.15 6.14
N SER A 179 -2.93 -1.11 6.58
CA SER A 179 -3.14 -2.30 5.74
C SER A 179 -4.46 -3.01 6.01
N LEU A 180 -5.28 -2.47 6.92
CA LEU A 180 -6.58 -3.04 7.30
C LEU A 180 -7.68 -2.10 6.82
N PRO A 181 -8.54 -2.48 5.87
CA PRO A 181 -9.67 -1.66 5.46
C PRO A 181 -10.75 -1.60 6.55
N VAL A 182 -11.51 -0.51 6.57
CA VAL A 182 -12.73 -0.41 7.38
C VAL A 182 -13.81 -1.31 6.78
N ASN A 183 -14.67 -1.89 7.62
CA ASN A 183 -15.80 -2.70 7.17
C ASN A 183 -16.70 -1.89 6.20
N PRO A 184 -16.80 -2.27 4.91
CA PRO A 184 -17.49 -1.48 3.89
C PRO A 184 -19.01 -1.46 4.05
N VAL A 185 -19.57 -2.27 4.95
CA VAL A 185 -21.02 -2.22 5.25
C VAL A 185 -21.39 -0.99 6.09
N LEU A 186 -20.42 -0.38 6.77
CA LEU A 186 -20.64 0.79 7.60
C LEU A 186 -21.04 1.98 6.73
N ALA A 187 -22.09 2.67 7.17
CA ALA A 187 -22.66 3.81 6.47
C ALA A 187 -22.73 5.04 7.38
N LYS A 188 -23.09 6.18 6.80
CA LYS A 188 -23.28 7.46 7.49
C LYS A 188 -23.96 7.34 8.86
N GLY A 189 -25.05 6.57 8.93
CA GLY A 189 -25.85 6.42 10.13
C GLY A 189 -25.13 5.76 11.31
N ASP A 190 -24.13 4.90 11.06
CA ASP A 190 -23.42 4.18 12.11
C ASP A 190 -22.53 5.10 12.96
N PHE A 191 -22.12 6.24 12.39
CA PHE A 191 -21.26 7.25 13.02
C PHE A 191 -22.07 8.35 13.73
N ALA A 192 -23.39 8.37 13.58
CA ALA A 192 -24.23 9.42 14.14
C ALA A 192 -24.16 9.46 15.67
N GLU A 193 -24.07 10.68 16.21
CA GLU A 193 -23.86 11.00 17.62
C GLU A 193 -22.57 10.36 18.22
N GLY A 194 -21.70 9.83 17.37
CA GLY A 194 -20.43 9.19 17.76
C GLY A 194 -19.25 10.15 17.75
N GLY A 195 -18.30 9.90 18.65
CA GLY A 195 -16.99 10.56 18.69
C GLY A 195 -15.85 9.54 18.51
N LEU A 196 -14.61 9.93 18.85
CA LEU A 196 -13.42 9.11 18.63
C LEU A 196 -13.51 7.70 19.25
N GLU A 197 -14.11 7.54 20.43
CA GLU A 197 -14.30 6.22 21.06
C GLU A 197 -15.15 5.27 20.20
N LYS A 198 -16.27 5.78 19.65
CA LYS A 198 -17.11 5.03 18.71
C LYS A 198 -16.32 4.67 17.45
N PHE A 199 -15.47 5.57 16.96
CA PHE A 199 -14.68 5.32 15.75
C PHE A 199 -13.64 4.22 15.98
N THR A 200 -12.98 4.18 17.15
CA THR A 200 -12.09 3.09 17.53
C THR A 200 -12.78 1.73 17.46
N GLU A 201 -14.03 1.64 17.93
CA GLU A 201 -14.83 0.41 17.85
C GLU A 201 -15.19 0.06 16.40
N LEU A 202 -15.68 1.02 15.62
CA LEU A 202 -16.15 0.80 14.26
C LEU A 202 -15.02 0.52 13.26
N TYR A 203 -13.88 1.18 13.40
CA TYR A 203 -12.70 0.97 12.57
C TYR A 203 -11.97 -0.32 12.95
N ALA A 204 -12.17 -0.82 14.18
CA ALA A 204 -11.61 -2.09 14.64
C ALA A 204 -10.08 -2.20 14.40
N GLY A 205 -9.35 -1.10 14.60
CA GLY A 205 -7.90 -1.02 14.38
C GLY A 205 -7.46 -0.56 12.98
N SER A 206 -8.38 -0.42 12.02
CA SER A 206 -8.10 0.16 10.71
C SER A 206 -7.64 1.62 10.82
N GLY A 207 -6.75 2.03 9.91
CA GLY A 207 -6.37 3.43 9.71
C GLY A 207 -7.35 4.24 8.86
N GLY A 208 -8.52 3.71 8.52
CA GLY A 208 -9.50 4.38 7.65
C GLY A 208 -9.26 4.10 6.16
N GLY A 209 -9.64 5.07 5.33
CA GLY A 209 -9.53 5.02 3.87
C GLY A 209 -10.64 4.21 3.20
N SER A 210 -10.79 4.44 1.89
CA SER A 210 -11.72 3.70 1.05
C SER A 210 -11.01 2.48 0.46
N GLY A 211 -11.55 1.28 0.70
CA GLY A 211 -10.98 0.04 0.15
C GLY A 211 -11.52 -0.30 -1.25
N TYR A 212 -10.70 -0.96 -2.04
CA TYR A 212 -10.95 -1.33 -3.43
C TYR A 212 -10.52 -2.77 -3.70
N ASP A 213 -11.19 -3.44 -4.62
CA ASP A 213 -10.92 -4.83 -5.02
C ASP A 213 -10.61 -4.87 -6.54
N ILE A 214 -9.50 -5.51 -6.89
CA ILE A 214 -9.01 -5.58 -8.28
C ILE A 214 -9.83 -6.54 -9.12
N ALA A 215 -10.60 -7.45 -8.51
CA ALA A 215 -11.59 -8.28 -9.19
C ALA A 215 -12.76 -7.46 -9.76
N TRP A 216 -12.89 -6.17 -9.40
CA TRP A 216 -13.84 -5.25 -10.04
C TRP A 216 -13.38 -4.77 -11.43
N ALA A 217 -12.19 -5.18 -11.89
CA ALA A 217 -11.68 -4.82 -13.20
C ALA A 217 -12.62 -5.28 -14.34
N ILE A 218 -12.82 -4.40 -15.31
CA ILE A 218 -13.61 -4.65 -16.52
C ILE A 218 -12.83 -4.29 -17.80
N ASP A 219 -13.16 -4.99 -18.88
CA ASP A 219 -12.67 -4.68 -20.22
C ASP A 219 -13.47 -3.54 -20.89
N THR A 220 -13.11 -3.20 -22.13
CA THR A 220 -13.78 -2.14 -22.91
C THR A 220 -15.23 -2.44 -23.26
N ASP A 221 -15.67 -3.70 -23.16
CA ASP A 221 -17.04 -4.15 -23.36
C ASP A 221 -17.82 -4.25 -22.02
N ASN A 222 -17.24 -3.73 -20.92
CA ASN A 222 -17.73 -3.84 -19.54
C ASN A 222 -17.85 -5.29 -19.03
N LYS A 223 -17.04 -6.22 -19.52
CA LYS A 223 -17.01 -7.59 -19.00
C LYS A 223 -15.96 -7.71 -17.89
N PRO A 224 -16.24 -8.46 -16.81
CA PRO A 224 -15.27 -8.71 -15.75
C PRO A 224 -13.97 -9.32 -16.28
N VAL A 225 -12.84 -8.83 -15.76
CA VAL A 225 -11.49 -9.34 -16.03
C VAL A 225 -10.89 -9.87 -14.74
N ALA A 226 -10.52 -11.15 -14.73
CA ALA A 226 -9.84 -11.73 -13.59
C ALA A 226 -8.36 -11.32 -13.58
N LEU A 227 -7.96 -10.53 -12.59
CA LEU A 227 -6.59 -10.11 -12.35
C LEU A 227 -6.15 -10.70 -11.00
N GLY A 228 -5.14 -11.58 -10.99
CA GLY A 228 -4.60 -12.11 -9.73
C GLY A 228 -3.67 -11.13 -9.00
N GLN A 229 -3.11 -10.16 -9.73
CA GLN A 229 -2.26 -9.11 -9.15
C GLN A 229 -2.13 -7.90 -10.09
N VAL A 230 -1.89 -6.74 -9.50
CA VAL A 230 -1.59 -5.48 -10.22
C VAL A 230 -0.43 -4.76 -9.54
N GLN A 231 0.35 -4.00 -10.29
CA GLN A 231 1.49 -3.25 -9.76
C GLN A 231 1.30 -1.74 -9.88
N PHE A 232 0.37 -1.31 -10.73
CA PHE A 232 0.10 0.08 -11.04
C PHE A 232 -1.36 0.40 -10.80
N LEU A 233 -1.60 1.56 -10.21
CA LEU A 233 -2.92 2.13 -9.99
C LEU A 233 -2.95 3.50 -10.66
N ARG A 234 -4.06 3.85 -11.31
CA ARG A 234 -4.30 5.15 -11.89
C ARG A 234 -5.60 5.71 -11.36
N PHE A 235 -5.53 6.96 -10.89
CA PHE A 235 -6.67 7.70 -10.39
C PHE A 235 -6.92 8.90 -11.29
N GLU A 236 -8.13 8.99 -11.83
CA GLU A 236 -8.54 10.05 -12.75
C GLU A 236 -9.71 10.82 -12.14
N VAL A 237 -9.71 12.14 -12.32
CA VAL A 237 -10.82 13.01 -11.91
C VAL A 237 -11.49 13.57 -13.15
N LEU A 238 -12.71 13.12 -13.45
CA LEU A 238 -13.47 13.55 -14.63
C LEU A 238 -14.18 14.88 -14.41
N SER A 239 -14.62 15.13 -13.18
CA SER A 239 -15.24 16.38 -12.73
C SER A 239 -14.94 16.65 -11.26
N GLY A 240 -14.98 17.93 -10.87
CA GLY A 240 -14.65 18.37 -9.52
C GLY A 240 -13.16 18.19 -9.16
N LYS A 241 -12.88 17.65 -7.99
CA LYS A 241 -11.51 17.41 -7.47
C LYS A 241 -11.50 16.23 -6.49
N ALA A 242 -10.34 15.60 -6.36
CA ALA A 242 -10.05 14.61 -5.33
C ALA A 242 -8.70 14.93 -4.65
N GLU A 243 -8.56 14.51 -3.40
CA GLU A 243 -7.37 14.70 -2.57
C GLU A 243 -6.93 13.33 -2.05
N ILE A 244 -5.65 12.99 -2.24
CA ILE A 244 -5.07 11.70 -1.85
C ILE A 244 -3.92 11.99 -0.90
N ASP A 245 -3.90 11.31 0.25
CA ASP A 245 -2.81 11.30 1.23
C ASP A 245 -1.82 10.17 0.91
N ALA A 246 -2.32 8.93 0.74
CA ALA A 246 -1.50 7.80 0.34
C ALA A 246 -2.37 6.64 -0.15
N VAL A 247 -1.71 5.59 -0.66
CA VAL A 247 -2.36 4.33 -1.05
C VAL A 247 -1.58 3.16 -0.49
N SER A 248 -2.29 2.18 0.06
CA SER A 248 -1.71 0.96 0.61
C SER A 248 -2.28 -0.30 -0.04
N ASP A 249 -1.48 -1.37 -0.01
CA ASP A 249 -1.89 -2.75 -0.18
C ASP A 249 -2.60 -3.24 1.08
N THR A 250 -3.68 -4.00 0.91
CA THR A 250 -4.37 -4.63 2.03
C THR A 250 -3.58 -5.86 2.47
N ARG A 251 -3.44 -6.00 3.79
CA ARG A 251 -2.83 -7.20 4.36
C ARG A 251 -3.89 -8.28 4.58
N PRO A 252 -3.69 -9.49 4.06
CA PRO A 252 -4.56 -10.63 4.35
C PRO A 252 -4.67 -10.87 5.87
N GLN A 253 -5.89 -10.99 6.40
CA GLN A 253 -6.16 -11.31 7.80
C GLN A 253 -6.45 -12.80 7.93
N THR A 254 -5.56 -13.49 8.61
CA THR A 254 -5.63 -14.94 8.76
C THR A 254 -6.13 -15.35 10.14
N GLU A 255 -6.96 -14.57 10.85
CA GLU A 255 -7.27 -14.82 12.28
C GLU A 255 -7.81 -16.24 12.61
N ASN A 256 -8.44 -16.95 11.65
CA ASN A 256 -8.84 -18.37 11.83
C ASN A 256 -7.70 -19.38 11.61
N LEU A 257 -6.52 -18.91 11.27
CA LEU A 257 -5.27 -19.62 11.12
C LEU A 257 -4.24 -18.85 11.95
N ALA A 258 -4.04 -19.25 13.20
CA ALA A 258 -2.95 -18.78 14.07
C ALA A 258 -1.54 -19.10 13.49
N TRP A 259 -1.20 -18.56 12.34
CA TRP A 259 0.01 -18.89 11.58
C TRP A 259 0.74 -17.59 11.22
N ASP A 260 1.99 -17.55 11.63
CA ASP A 260 2.94 -16.45 11.46
C ASP A 260 3.06 -15.97 10.01
N PHE A 261 2.85 -14.67 9.80
CA PHE A 261 3.42 -13.96 8.67
C PHE A 261 4.90 -13.67 8.99
N GLU A 262 5.81 -14.23 8.20
CA GLU A 262 7.23 -13.94 8.29
C GLU A 262 7.64 -12.95 7.19
N ALA A 263 7.96 -11.73 7.60
CA ALA A 263 8.49 -10.69 6.71
C ALA A 263 10.01 -10.77 6.53
N PHE A 264 10.70 -11.62 7.31
CA PHE A 264 12.16 -11.68 7.43
C PHE A 264 12.81 -10.34 7.80
N SER A 265 12.05 -9.44 8.45
CA SER A 265 12.54 -8.14 8.93
C SER A 265 13.49 -8.25 10.13
N SER A 266 13.57 -9.44 10.75
CA SER A 266 14.50 -9.80 11.82
C SER A 266 15.07 -11.19 11.56
N ASP A 267 16.13 -11.56 12.28
CA ASP A 267 16.81 -12.84 12.08
C ASP A 267 15.83 -14.01 12.27
N PRO A 268 15.52 -14.79 11.21
CA PRO A 268 14.55 -15.87 11.30
C PRO A 268 15.01 -17.00 12.23
N MET A 269 16.33 -17.22 12.38
CA MET A 269 16.85 -18.24 13.29
C MET A 269 16.62 -17.87 14.75
N ALA A 270 16.50 -16.57 15.05
CA ALA A 270 16.08 -16.08 16.36
C ALA A 270 14.55 -16.08 16.53
N ASN A 271 13.79 -16.30 15.47
CA ASN A 271 12.33 -16.23 15.42
C ASN A 271 11.66 -17.58 15.08
N GLY A 272 12.20 -18.67 15.65
CA GLY A 272 11.58 -20.00 15.58
C GLY A 272 11.77 -20.75 14.26
N TRP A 273 12.51 -20.20 13.30
CA TRP A 273 12.94 -20.95 12.12
C TRP A 273 14.15 -21.82 12.42
N ALA A 274 14.27 -22.90 11.65
CA ALA A 274 15.34 -23.87 11.74
C ALA A 274 15.74 -24.35 10.34
N VAL A 275 16.93 -24.94 10.27
CA VAL A 275 17.42 -25.60 9.06
C VAL A 275 17.49 -27.11 9.30
N HIS A 276 17.14 -27.87 8.28
CA HIS A 276 17.53 -29.27 8.13
C HIS A 276 18.40 -29.41 6.89
N GLY A 277 19.53 -30.11 6.99
CA GLY A 277 20.45 -30.29 5.86
C GLY A 277 21.59 -29.28 5.83
N ASP A 278 21.97 -28.82 4.64
CA ASP A 278 23.10 -27.91 4.42
C ASP A 278 22.69 -26.45 4.66
N GLU A 279 23.06 -25.91 5.83
CA GLU A 279 22.81 -24.51 6.23
C GLU A 279 23.41 -23.48 5.27
N SER A 280 24.44 -23.83 4.50
CA SER A 280 25.07 -22.89 3.57
C SER A 280 24.16 -22.48 2.41
N LEU A 281 23.06 -23.22 2.18
CA LEU A 281 22.06 -22.92 1.16
C LEU A 281 21.08 -21.81 1.57
N PHE A 282 21.09 -21.39 2.84
CA PHE A 282 20.16 -20.40 3.39
C PHE A 282 20.93 -19.24 4.00
N LYS A 283 20.70 -18.02 3.50
CA LYS A 283 21.38 -16.84 4.00
C LYS A 283 20.40 -15.70 4.21
N TRP A 284 20.16 -15.34 5.47
CA TRP A 284 19.41 -14.14 5.80
C TRP A 284 20.31 -12.90 5.65
N ASN A 285 19.76 -11.86 5.03
CA ASN A 285 20.40 -10.56 4.91
C ASN A 285 19.66 -9.55 5.80
N ALA A 286 20.33 -9.09 6.86
CA ALA A 286 19.80 -8.12 7.81
C ALA A 286 19.52 -6.74 7.20
N GLU A 287 20.25 -6.35 6.14
CA GLU A 287 20.07 -5.05 5.48
C GLU A 287 18.81 -5.03 4.62
N SER A 288 18.58 -6.10 3.85
CA SER A 288 17.45 -6.21 2.94
C SER A 288 16.20 -6.84 3.58
N GLY A 289 16.33 -7.46 4.76
CA GLY A 289 15.25 -8.21 5.41
C GLY A 289 14.75 -9.37 4.55
N ALA A 290 15.65 -10.04 3.83
CA ALA A 290 15.29 -11.11 2.90
C ALA A 290 16.10 -12.38 3.17
N LEU A 291 15.46 -13.54 2.96
CA LEU A 291 16.11 -14.84 3.02
C LEU A 291 16.50 -15.28 1.60
N ALA A 292 17.79 -15.39 1.33
CA ALA A 292 18.29 -15.98 0.10
C ALA A 292 18.30 -17.52 0.22
N LEU A 293 17.69 -18.18 -0.76
CA LEU A 293 17.72 -19.64 -0.93
C LEU A 293 18.55 -20.01 -2.15
N THR A 294 19.39 -21.04 -2.00
CA THR A 294 20.06 -21.70 -3.12
C THR A 294 19.51 -23.12 -3.27
N TRP A 295 18.89 -23.40 -4.42
CA TRP A 295 18.62 -24.78 -4.81
C TRP A 295 19.82 -25.32 -5.58
N ASP A 296 20.52 -26.27 -4.99
CA ASP A 296 21.58 -27.05 -5.64
C ASP A 296 21.20 -28.55 -5.65
N SER A 297 20.96 -29.10 -6.84
CA SER A 297 20.57 -30.50 -7.00
C SER A 297 21.69 -31.50 -6.72
N GLU A 298 22.94 -31.04 -6.57
CA GLU A 298 24.08 -31.89 -6.15
C GLU A 298 24.09 -32.10 -4.64
N LYS A 299 23.37 -31.28 -3.89
CA LYS A 299 23.28 -31.35 -2.43
C LYS A 299 22.13 -32.24 -1.97
N PRO A 300 22.25 -32.89 -0.81
CA PRO A 300 21.11 -33.54 -0.16
C PRO A 300 19.96 -32.54 0.09
N ASN A 301 18.73 -33.07 0.13
CA ASN A 301 17.56 -32.27 0.45
C ASN A 301 17.76 -31.49 1.75
N SER A 302 17.61 -30.18 1.64
CA SER A 302 17.74 -29.24 2.74
C SER A 302 16.48 -28.39 2.81
N TYR A 303 16.07 -28.04 4.03
CA TYR A 303 14.83 -27.32 4.29
C TYR A 303 15.10 -26.18 5.25
N PHE A 304 14.61 -25.00 4.91
CA PHE A 304 14.41 -23.92 5.86
C PHE A 304 12.95 -23.95 6.30
N TYR A 305 12.71 -24.19 7.58
CA TYR A 305 11.36 -24.48 8.05
C TYR A 305 11.10 -23.86 9.41
N ARG A 306 9.84 -23.56 9.67
CA ARG A 306 9.35 -23.19 10.99
C ARG A 306 8.39 -24.28 11.47
N PRO A 307 8.66 -24.95 12.59
CA PRO A 307 7.71 -25.88 13.18
C PRO A 307 6.43 -25.15 13.55
N LEU A 308 5.30 -25.69 13.12
CA LEU A 308 3.99 -25.08 13.34
C LEU A 308 3.36 -25.55 14.66
N GLY A 309 3.91 -26.60 15.26
CA GLY A 309 3.38 -27.19 16.49
C GLY A 309 2.01 -27.86 16.32
N LEU A 310 1.59 -28.10 15.07
CA LEU A 310 0.27 -28.61 14.72
C LEU A 310 0.36 -29.98 14.06
N THR A 311 -0.62 -30.83 14.37
CA THR A 311 -0.84 -32.10 13.68
C THR A 311 -1.99 -31.89 12.71
N LEU A 312 -1.68 -31.91 11.41
CA LEU A 312 -2.68 -31.86 10.35
C LEU A 312 -3.16 -33.28 10.01
N THR A 313 -4.43 -33.39 9.63
CA THR A 313 -5.11 -34.60 9.19
C THR A 313 -5.62 -34.45 7.76
N GLU A 314 -6.08 -35.55 7.14
CA GLU A 314 -6.67 -35.51 5.79
C GLU A 314 -7.96 -34.68 5.71
N GLY A 315 -8.59 -34.35 6.85
CA GLY A 315 -9.76 -33.48 6.91
C GLY A 315 -9.43 -31.99 7.00
N ASP A 316 -8.15 -31.64 7.19
CA ASP A 316 -7.74 -30.25 7.38
C ASP A 316 -7.36 -29.59 6.05
N HIS A 317 -7.80 -28.35 5.89
CA HIS A 317 -7.47 -27.52 4.75
C HIS A 317 -6.46 -26.47 5.20
N PHE A 318 -5.37 -26.31 4.45
CA PHE A 318 -4.36 -25.29 4.70
C PHE A 318 -3.89 -24.69 3.39
N ALA A 319 -3.40 -23.46 3.46
CA ALA A 319 -2.81 -22.74 2.34
C ALA A 319 -1.50 -22.08 2.79
N PHE A 320 -0.57 -21.95 1.87
CA PHE A 320 0.66 -21.20 2.06
C PHE A 320 0.85 -20.27 0.87
N THR A 321 1.20 -19.02 1.14
CA THR A 321 1.57 -18.04 0.11
C THR A 321 3.01 -17.63 0.34
N PHE A 322 3.80 -17.55 -0.74
CA PHE A 322 5.20 -17.16 -0.69
C PHE A 322 5.46 -16.02 -1.69
N ASP A 323 6.26 -15.05 -1.27
CA ASP A 323 6.88 -14.08 -2.17
C ASP A 323 8.28 -14.58 -2.56
N ILE A 324 8.44 -15.05 -3.80
CA ILE A 324 9.72 -15.56 -4.29
C ILE A 324 10.19 -14.73 -5.48
N VAL A 325 11.45 -14.28 -5.42
CA VAL A 325 12.15 -13.64 -6.54
C VAL A 325 13.27 -14.55 -7.02
N PHE A 326 13.26 -14.90 -8.31
CA PHE A 326 14.32 -15.70 -8.94
C PHE A 326 15.46 -14.80 -9.43
N ASN A 327 16.57 -14.79 -8.70
CA ASN A 327 17.73 -13.96 -9.03
C ASN A 327 18.65 -14.59 -10.09
N GLN A 328 18.80 -15.92 -10.07
CA GLN A 328 19.71 -16.63 -10.96
C GLN A 328 19.20 -18.06 -11.21
N VAL A 329 19.36 -18.55 -12.44
CA VAL A 329 19.16 -19.95 -12.81
C VAL A 329 20.40 -20.43 -13.56
N LYS A 330 20.97 -21.57 -13.13
CA LYS A 330 22.05 -22.27 -13.83
C LYS A 330 21.60 -23.69 -14.14
N ALA A 331 21.20 -23.95 -15.38
CA ALA A 331 20.78 -25.28 -15.82
C ALA A 331 21.96 -26.03 -16.45
N GLY A 332 22.16 -27.29 -16.06
CA GLY A 332 23.22 -28.15 -16.61
C GLY A 332 24.64 -27.77 -16.16
N TYR A 333 24.78 -27.09 -15.02
CA TYR A 333 26.06 -26.62 -14.49
C TYR A 333 26.58 -27.57 -13.41
N LEU A 334 27.80 -28.08 -13.60
CA LEU A 334 28.64 -28.73 -12.58
C LEU A 334 29.81 -27.79 -12.29
N ASP A 335 30.09 -27.50 -11.03
CA ASP A 335 31.19 -26.60 -10.67
C ASP A 335 32.52 -27.18 -11.19
N GLY A 336 33.12 -26.49 -12.19
CA GLY A 336 34.35 -26.94 -12.85
C GLY A 336 34.16 -27.76 -14.13
N GLN A 337 32.95 -27.88 -14.69
CA GLN A 337 32.74 -28.41 -16.05
C GLN A 337 31.97 -27.40 -16.92
N PRO A 338 32.35 -27.26 -18.22
CA PRO A 338 31.76 -26.29 -19.13
C PRO A 338 30.30 -26.58 -19.48
#